data_AF-A0A3B5R870-F1
#
_entry.id   AF-A0A3B5R870-F1
#
_cell.length_a   1.000
_cell.length_b   1.000
_cell.length_c   1.000
_cell.angle_alpha   90.00
_cell.angle_beta   90.00
_cell.angle_gamma   90.00
#
_symmetry.space_group_name_H-M   'P 1'
#
loop_
_entity.id
_entity.type
_entity.pdbx_description
1 polymer ?
#
loop_
_entity_poly.entity_id
_entity_poly.type
_entity_poly.pdbx_seq_one_letter_code
_entity_poly.pdbx_strand_id
1 'polypeptide(L)'
;MLGQPLQLLQKPGVSQLSTALKVASTRLLQILAISTGTYADKLSPKVVHALLDLLCSQLKNLLAQAGGSRLAAGKDLDDSKTDDSLDSDKKDFRALIRKQHTAELHLGDFLVFLRRVVSSKAIQSKMASPKWTEVLLNIAAQKCCSGIPLVGNMRTRLLALHVLEAVLPACEANMEDDQLTQVVDRLFSLLSDCMWEAPVAQAKHSIQIKEKVQELKLQVRASSRRP
;
A
#
# COMPACT_ATOMS: atom_id res chain seq x y z
N MET A 1 16.89 -15.44 -7.09
CA MET A 1 15.81 -14.91 -7.93
C MET A 1 15.88 -13.39 -7.93
N LEU A 2 16.73 -12.83 -8.79
CA LEU A 2 16.94 -11.39 -8.96
C LEU A 2 15.76 -10.82 -9.75
N GLY A 3 15.19 -9.71 -9.27
CA GLY A 3 14.03 -9.05 -9.88
C GLY A 3 14.26 -8.69 -11.34
N GLN A 4 13.19 -8.84 -12.13
CA GLN A 4 13.17 -8.46 -13.55
C GLN A 4 13.75 -7.06 -13.76
N PRO A 5 14.69 -6.88 -14.71
CA PRO A 5 15.01 -5.55 -15.19
C PRO A 5 13.76 -5.02 -15.88
N LEU A 6 13.21 -3.92 -15.35
CA LEU A 6 12.09 -3.18 -15.92
C LEU A 6 12.42 -2.89 -17.39
N GLN A 7 11.78 -3.65 -18.28
CA GLN A 7 11.80 -3.38 -19.70
C GLN A 7 11.33 -1.94 -19.89
N LEU A 8 12.20 -1.15 -20.53
CA LEU A 8 11.94 0.18 -21.06
C LEU A 8 10.71 0.13 -21.98
N LEU A 9 9.52 0.19 -21.38
CA LEU A 9 8.29 0.37 -22.13
C LEU A 9 8.25 1.83 -22.55
N GLN A 10 8.60 2.07 -23.82
CA GLN A 10 8.42 3.35 -24.50
C GLN A 10 6.97 3.81 -24.32
N LYS A 11 6.74 4.73 -23.38
CA LYS A 11 5.54 5.57 -23.38
C LYS A 11 5.89 6.88 -24.10
N PRO A 12 5.25 7.18 -25.24
CA PRO A 12 5.38 8.50 -25.84
C PRO A 12 4.92 9.55 -24.81
N GLY A 13 5.76 10.54 -24.51
CA GLY A 13 5.41 11.71 -23.68
C GLY A 13 6.00 11.80 -22.26
N VAL A 14 6.82 10.84 -21.80
CA VAL A 14 7.53 10.95 -20.50
C VAL A 14 9.02 11.19 -20.73
N SER A 15 9.58 12.23 -20.12
CA SER A 15 11.03 12.55 -20.19
C SER A 15 11.87 11.36 -19.72
N GLN A 16 12.73 10.82 -20.61
CA GLN A 16 13.64 9.71 -20.30
C GLN A 16 14.60 10.08 -19.18
N LEU A 17 15.06 11.34 -19.13
CA LEU A 17 15.94 11.85 -18.07
C LEU A 17 15.27 11.79 -16.70
N SER A 18 14.00 12.22 -16.59
CA SER A 18 13.25 12.18 -15.34
C SER A 18 13.08 10.74 -14.83
N THR A 19 12.84 9.79 -15.74
CA THR A 19 12.74 8.37 -15.40
C THR A 19 14.09 7.80 -14.96
N ALA A 20 15.17 8.06 -15.70
CA ALA A 20 16.52 7.61 -15.37
C ALA A 20 16.98 8.18 -14.02
N LEU A 21 16.73 9.48 -13.78
CA LEU A 21 17.04 10.13 -12.51
C LEU A 21 16.29 9.50 -11.35
N LYS A 22 14.99 9.19 -11.52
CA LYS A 22 14.19 8.52 -10.49
C LYS A 22 14.71 7.12 -10.17
N VAL A 23 15.14 6.36 -11.18
CA VAL A 23 15.73 5.03 -10.99
C VAL A 23 17.08 5.15 -10.26
N ALA A 24 17.95 6.05 -10.71
CA ALA A 24 19.25 6.27 -10.11
C ALA A 24 19.15 6.74 -8.66
N SER A 25 18.26 7.70 -8.36
CA SER A 25 18.05 8.20 -7.00
C SER A 25 17.48 7.12 -6.07
N THR A 26 16.53 6.31 -6.56
CA THR A 26 15.99 5.18 -5.79
C THR A 26 17.08 4.15 -5.50
N ARG A 27 17.92 3.83 -6.48
CA ARG A 27 19.02 2.86 -6.30
C ARG A 27 20.07 3.39 -5.33
N LEU A 28 20.42 4.67 -5.41
CA LEU A 28 21.32 5.31 -4.47
C LEU A 28 20.77 5.25 -3.04
N LEU A 29 19.49 5.59 -2.85
CA LEU A 29 18.83 5.50 -1.55
C LEU A 29 18.86 4.07 -0.99
N GLN A 30 18.63 3.05 -1.83
CA GLN A 30 18.74 1.65 -1.42
C GLN A 30 20.16 1.29 -0.97
N ILE A 31 21.19 1.72 -1.71
CA ILE A 31 22.59 1.48 -1.32
C ILE A 31 22.91 2.14 0.01
N LEU A 32 22.53 3.42 0.18
CA LEU A 32 22.73 4.16 1.43
C LEU A 32 22.04 3.50 2.60
N ALA A 33 20.79 3.09 2.44
CA ALA A 33 20.00 2.49 3.51
C ALA A 33 20.48 1.08 3.89
N ILE A 34 20.91 0.23 2.94
CA ILE A 34 21.52 -1.07 3.27
C ILE A 34 22.85 -0.86 4.01
N SER A 35 23.67 0.09 3.55
CA SER A 35 24.93 0.43 4.21
C SER A 35 24.68 0.96 5.62
N THR A 36 23.69 1.83 5.77
CA THR A 36 23.27 2.37 7.07
C THR A 36 22.76 1.28 8.00
N GLY A 37 21.94 0.34 7.50
CA GLY A 37 21.45 -0.77 8.31
C GLY A 37 22.57 -1.69 8.80
N THR A 38 23.54 -1.97 7.93
CA THR A 38 24.70 -2.82 8.23
C THR A 38 25.65 -2.19 9.24
N TYR A 39 25.88 -0.88 9.14
CA TYR A 39 26.86 -0.16 9.96
C TYR A 39 26.22 0.77 11.01
N ALA A 40 24.95 0.56 11.34
CA ALA A 40 24.17 1.46 12.20
C ALA A 40 24.86 1.78 13.53
N ASP A 41 25.52 0.79 14.14
CA ASP A 41 26.22 0.92 15.42
C ASP A 41 27.51 1.76 15.34
N LYS A 42 28.05 1.97 14.13
CA LYS A 42 29.29 2.73 13.87
C LYS A 42 29.02 4.12 13.30
N LEU A 43 27.78 4.38 12.87
CA LEU A 43 27.36 5.65 12.30
C LEU A 43 26.86 6.59 13.40
N SER A 44 26.93 7.89 13.14
CA SER A 44 26.33 8.85 14.06
C SER A 44 24.80 8.65 14.10
N PRO A 45 24.15 8.75 15.28
CA PRO A 45 22.70 8.59 15.40
C PRO A 45 21.91 9.54 14.50
N LYS A 46 22.45 10.72 14.21
CA LYS A 46 21.85 11.71 13.31
C LYS A 46 21.74 11.21 11.87
N VAL A 47 22.79 10.54 11.36
CA VAL A 47 22.79 9.96 10.00
C VAL A 47 21.77 8.83 9.90
N VAL A 48 21.80 7.91 10.88
CA VAL A 48 20.84 6.80 10.93
C VAL A 48 19.40 7.32 10.98
N HIS A 49 19.14 8.30 11.84
CA HIS A 49 17.81 8.91 11.97
C HIS A 49 17.35 9.59 10.67
N ALA A 50 18.20 10.40 10.03
CA ALA A 50 17.86 11.08 8.79
C ALA A 50 17.51 10.09 7.65
N LEU A 51 18.26 9.00 7.51
CA LEU A 51 17.93 7.95 6.53
C LEU A 51 16.61 7.26 6.86
N LEU A 52 16.37 6.89 8.12
CA LEU A 52 15.10 6.27 8.52
C LEU A 52 13.91 7.22 8.28
N ASP A 53 14.06 8.51 8.54
CA ASP A 53 13.01 9.49 8.28
C ASP A 53 12.68 9.63 6.79
N LEU A 54 13.69 9.58 5.93
CA LEU A 54 13.51 9.56 4.48
C LEU A 54 12.78 8.28 4.02
N LEU A 55 13.17 7.11 4.54
CA LEU A 55 12.53 5.84 4.25
C LEU A 55 11.07 5.80 4.74
N CYS A 56 10.80 6.34 5.92
CA CYS A 56 9.45 6.46 6.47
C CYS A 56 8.57 7.37 5.58
N SER A 57 9.13 8.49 5.13
CA SER A 57 8.45 9.41 4.21
C SER A 57 8.15 8.74 2.86
N GLN A 58 9.10 7.95 2.33
CA GLN A 58 8.88 7.15 1.12
C GLN A 58 7.77 6.10 1.32
N LEU A 59 7.74 5.43 2.47
CA LEU A 59 6.70 4.46 2.81
C LEU A 59 5.31 5.11 2.82
N LYS A 60 5.17 6.26 3.51
CA LYS A 60 3.92 7.03 3.58
C LYS A 60 3.46 7.48 2.19
N ASN A 61 4.39 7.96 1.36
CA ASN A 61 4.09 8.37 -0.02
C ASN A 61 3.63 7.20 -0.91
N LEU A 62 4.23 6.02 -0.74
CA LEU A 62 3.81 4.82 -1.46
C LEU A 62 2.43 4.34 -0.98
N LEU A 63 2.17 4.38 0.33
CA LEU A 63 0.86 4.06 0.89
C LEU A 63 -0.22 5.02 0.40
N ALA A 64 0.05 6.33 0.36
CA ALA A 64 -0.90 7.31 -0.16
C ALA A 64 -1.21 7.07 -1.65
N GLN A 65 -0.23 6.64 -2.45
CA GLN A 65 -0.44 6.28 -3.86
C GLN A 65 -1.20 4.96 -4.03
N ALA A 66 -0.96 3.99 -3.15
CA ALA A 66 -1.67 2.70 -3.14
C ALA A 66 -3.11 2.84 -2.62
N GLY A 67 -3.38 3.79 -1.72
CA GLY A 67 -4.67 3.95 -1.05
C GLY A 67 -5.56 5.09 -1.58
N GLY A 68 -4.96 6.11 -2.20
CA GLY A 68 -5.61 7.40 -2.49
C GLY A 68 -6.74 7.38 -3.53
N SER A 69 -7.04 6.22 -4.12
CA SER A 69 -7.97 6.15 -5.24
C SER A 69 -9.30 5.46 -4.98
N ARG A 70 -9.44 4.73 -3.87
CA ARG A 70 -10.72 4.06 -3.52
C ARG A 70 -11.71 4.97 -2.80
N LEU A 71 -11.24 6.06 -2.21
CA LEU A 71 -12.08 7.04 -1.50
C LEU A 71 -12.86 7.96 -2.45
N ALA A 72 -12.34 8.23 -3.66
CA ALA A 72 -13.03 9.05 -4.66
C ALA A 72 -14.17 8.29 -5.35
N ALA A 73 -14.01 6.98 -5.62
CA ALA A 73 -15.03 6.18 -6.29
C ALA A 73 -16.26 5.84 -5.42
N GLY A 74 -16.22 6.17 -4.12
CA GLY A 74 -17.32 5.91 -3.17
C GLY A 74 -18.17 7.14 -2.85
N LYS A 75 -17.86 8.31 -3.40
CA LYS A 75 -18.55 9.57 -3.06
C LYS A 75 -19.50 10.11 -4.12
N ASP A 76 -19.42 9.65 -5.37
CA ASP A 76 -20.17 10.21 -6.50
C ASP A 76 -21.02 9.16 -7.24
N LEU A 77 -21.78 8.34 -6.51
CA LEU A 77 -22.79 7.45 -7.12
C LEU A 77 -24.21 7.72 -6.60
N ASP A 78 -24.38 8.78 -5.81
CA ASP A 78 -25.70 9.28 -5.43
C ASP A 78 -25.83 10.69 -6.02
N ASP A 79 -26.88 10.91 -6.81
CA ASP A 79 -27.22 12.13 -7.55
C ASP A 79 -26.38 12.52 -8.78
N SER A 80 -26.81 12.04 -9.95
CA SER A 80 -27.12 12.91 -11.11
C SER A 80 -27.49 12.05 -12.33
N LYS A 81 -28.76 12.17 -12.75
CA LYS A 81 -29.20 11.79 -14.10
C LYS A 81 -28.56 12.74 -15.11
N THR A 82 -27.68 12.24 -15.99
CA THR A 82 -27.52 12.83 -17.34
C THR A 82 -26.82 11.84 -18.26
N ASP A 83 -27.50 11.54 -19.37
CA ASP A 83 -27.04 10.76 -20.52
C ASP A 83 -25.83 11.45 -21.21
N ASP A 84 -25.03 10.67 -21.95
CA ASP A 84 -23.97 11.07 -22.92
C ASP A 84 -22.47 11.17 -22.54
N SER A 85 -21.98 10.67 -21.39
CA SER A 85 -20.51 10.66 -21.10
C SER A 85 -19.94 9.33 -20.57
N LEU A 86 -20.50 8.18 -20.94
CA LEU A 86 -20.17 6.88 -20.31
C LEU A 86 -18.86 6.20 -20.76
N ASP A 87 -18.21 6.67 -21.83
CA ASP A 87 -17.06 5.96 -22.44
C ASP A 87 -15.68 6.55 -22.03
N SER A 88 -15.62 7.85 -21.71
CA SER A 88 -14.42 8.51 -21.16
C SER A 88 -14.12 8.02 -19.73
N ASP A 89 -15.15 8.01 -18.88
CA ASP A 89 -15.02 7.71 -17.44
C ASP A 89 -14.59 6.25 -17.17
N LYS A 90 -14.99 5.31 -18.02
CA LYS A 90 -14.58 3.89 -17.91
C LYS A 90 -13.10 3.68 -18.23
N LYS A 91 -12.55 4.47 -19.15
CA LYS A 91 -11.13 4.39 -19.55
C LYS A 91 -10.24 4.97 -18.46
N ASP A 92 -10.67 6.06 -17.85
CA ASP A 92 -9.98 6.71 -16.74
C ASP A 92 -10.01 5.87 -15.47
N PHE A 93 -11.16 5.27 -15.14
CA PHE A 93 -11.27 4.32 -14.03
C PHE A 93 -10.31 3.14 -14.19
N ARG A 94 -10.24 2.51 -15.37
CA ARG A 94 -9.33 1.38 -15.61
C ARG A 94 -7.85 1.80 -15.58
N ALA A 95 -7.52 3.00 -16.04
CA ALA A 95 -6.17 3.55 -15.94
C ALA A 95 -5.75 3.78 -14.49
N LEU A 96 -6.69 4.26 -13.68
CA LEU A 96 -6.51 4.56 -12.27
C LEU A 96 -6.39 3.29 -11.42
N ILE A 97 -7.15 2.24 -11.70
CA ILE A 97 -6.96 0.90 -11.09
C ILE A 97 -5.57 0.32 -11.43
N ARG A 98 -5.10 0.46 -12.68
CA ARG A 98 -3.74 0.01 -13.04
C ARG A 98 -2.66 0.80 -12.32
N LYS A 99 -2.81 2.13 -12.22
CA LYS A 99 -1.88 2.99 -11.48
C LYS A 99 -1.82 2.62 -10.00
N GLN A 100 -2.97 2.35 -9.40
CA GLN A 100 -3.08 1.88 -8.02
C GLN A 100 -2.39 0.52 -7.84
N HIS A 101 -2.63 -0.43 -8.75
CA HIS A 101 -1.98 -1.74 -8.70
C HIS A 101 -0.45 -1.63 -8.80
N THR A 102 0.07 -0.79 -9.70
CA THR A 102 1.51 -0.50 -9.78
C THR A 102 2.03 0.11 -8.47
N ALA A 103 1.28 1.00 -7.82
CA ALA A 103 1.67 1.57 -6.53
C ALA A 103 1.70 0.51 -5.41
N GLU A 104 0.74 -0.42 -5.39
CA GLU A 104 0.74 -1.55 -4.44
C GLU A 104 1.94 -2.49 -4.65
N LEU A 105 2.33 -2.74 -5.90
CA LEU A 105 3.53 -3.52 -6.22
C LEU A 105 4.79 -2.83 -5.71
N HIS A 106 4.95 -1.53 -5.98
CA HIS A 106 6.08 -0.76 -5.48
C HIS A 106 6.11 -0.68 -3.94
N LEU A 107 4.94 -0.60 -3.29
CA LEU A 107 4.84 -0.68 -1.83
C LEU A 107 5.32 -2.05 -1.32
N GLY A 108 4.92 -3.14 -1.98
CA GLY A 108 5.39 -4.50 -1.67
C GLY A 108 6.91 -4.65 -1.82
N ASP A 109 7.48 -4.18 -2.93
CA ASP A 109 8.92 -4.20 -3.17
C ASP A 109 9.69 -3.39 -2.12
N PHE A 110 9.14 -2.23 -1.74
CA PHE A 110 9.74 -1.41 -0.70
C PHE A 110 9.71 -2.09 0.68
N LEU A 111 8.67 -2.84 1.02
CA LEU A 111 8.61 -3.63 2.26
C LEU A 111 9.60 -4.80 2.24
N VAL A 112 9.78 -5.48 1.10
CA VAL A 112 10.84 -6.50 0.94
C VAL A 112 12.22 -5.88 1.18
N PHE A 113 12.42 -4.68 0.67
CA PHE A 113 13.64 -3.92 0.88
C PHE A 113 13.81 -3.52 2.36
N LEU A 114 12.79 -2.98 3.01
CA LEU A 114 12.84 -2.62 4.44
C LEU A 114 13.20 -3.82 5.30
N ARG A 115 12.65 -5.01 5.03
CA ARG A 115 13.03 -6.24 5.75
C ARG A 115 14.54 -6.50 5.74
N ARG A 116 15.26 -6.09 4.69
CA ARG A 116 16.74 -6.20 4.63
C ARG A 116 17.44 -5.11 5.44
N VAL A 117 16.87 -3.90 5.48
CA VAL A 117 17.41 -2.75 6.23
C VAL A 117 17.26 -2.97 7.74
N VAL A 118 16.18 -3.60 8.19
CA VAL A 118 15.92 -3.91 9.61
C VAL A 118 16.68 -5.17 10.07
N SER A 119 17.98 -5.21 9.80
CA SER A 119 18.86 -6.34 10.15
C SER A 119 19.65 -6.13 11.46
N SER A 120 19.82 -4.90 11.92
CA SER A 120 20.54 -4.57 13.15
C SER A 120 19.60 -4.08 14.26
N LYS A 121 19.99 -4.34 15.51
CA LYS A 121 19.22 -3.94 16.70
C LYS A 121 19.06 -2.42 16.80
N ALA A 122 20.07 -1.65 16.39
CA ALA A 122 19.99 -0.18 16.36
C ALA A 122 18.89 0.32 15.42
N ILE A 123 18.73 -0.29 14.24
CA ILE A 123 17.64 0.05 13.31
C ILE A 123 16.29 -0.37 13.87
N GLN A 124 16.20 -1.60 14.39
CA GLN A 124 14.97 -2.12 15.01
C GLN A 124 14.47 -1.20 16.12
N SER A 125 15.34 -0.79 17.05
CA SER A 125 14.99 0.13 18.14
C SER A 125 14.51 1.50 17.63
N LYS A 126 15.09 2.04 16.55
CA LYS A 126 14.60 3.31 15.96
C LYS A 126 13.27 3.13 15.23
N MET A 127 13.08 2.00 14.56
CA MET A 127 11.85 1.66 13.84
C MET A 127 10.73 1.14 14.74
N ALA A 128 11.01 0.86 16.02
CA ALA A 128 10.03 0.58 17.06
C ALA A 128 9.22 1.82 17.49
N SER A 129 9.55 3.02 16.99
CA SER A 129 8.82 4.25 17.31
C SER A 129 7.39 4.26 16.75
N PRO A 130 6.44 4.96 17.40
CA PRO A 130 5.04 5.07 16.96
C PRO A 130 4.89 5.46 15.49
N LYS A 131 5.73 6.39 15.02
CA LYS A 131 5.77 6.85 13.62
C LYS A 131 5.89 5.71 12.61
N TRP A 132 6.60 4.64 12.95
CA TRP A 132 6.82 3.48 12.08
C TRP A 132 5.78 2.39 12.32
N THR A 133 5.51 2.05 13.58
CA THR A 133 4.54 1.01 13.92
C THR A 133 3.14 1.36 13.40
N GLU A 134 2.72 2.62 13.53
CA GLU A 134 1.44 3.09 12.97
C GLU A 134 1.36 2.94 11.46
N VAL A 135 2.41 3.31 10.71
CA VAL A 135 2.40 3.23 9.24
C VAL A 135 2.36 1.77 8.79
N LEU A 136 3.13 0.89 9.45
CA LEU A 136 3.13 -0.53 9.13
C LEU A 136 1.79 -1.20 9.49
N LEU A 137 1.22 -0.86 10.64
CA LEU A 137 -0.12 -1.30 11.05
C LEU A 137 -1.18 -0.79 10.07
N ASN A 138 -1.06 0.45 9.57
CA ASN A 138 -1.97 0.97 8.55
C ASN A 138 -1.85 0.22 7.23
N ILE A 139 -0.64 -0.14 6.79
CA ILE A 139 -0.49 -0.99 5.58
C ILE A 139 -1.15 -2.35 5.78
N ALA A 140 -0.99 -2.95 6.97
CA ALA A 140 -1.55 -4.25 7.28
C ALA A 140 -3.09 -4.18 7.47
N ALA A 141 -3.62 -3.14 8.11
CA ALA A 141 -4.96 -3.10 8.66
C ALA A 141 -5.90 -2.04 8.11
N GLN A 142 -5.40 -0.97 7.50
CA GLN A 142 -6.26 0.17 7.17
C GLN A 142 -7.37 -0.25 6.21
N LYS A 143 -8.62 0.08 6.56
CA LYS A 143 -9.81 -0.11 5.74
C LYS A 143 -10.31 1.22 5.19
N CYS A 144 -10.95 1.19 4.04
CA CYS A 144 -11.81 2.28 3.56
C CYS A 144 -13.16 2.21 4.27
N CYS A 145 -13.99 3.26 4.17
CA CYS A 145 -15.33 3.32 4.78
C CYS A 145 -16.26 2.17 4.34
N SER A 146 -15.96 1.50 3.23
CA SER A 146 -16.65 0.31 2.72
C SER A 146 -16.25 -1.01 3.41
N GLY A 147 -15.36 -0.98 4.41
CA GLY A 147 -14.84 -2.17 5.08
C GLY A 147 -13.77 -2.94 4.30
N ILE A 148 -13.44 -2.51 3.07
CA ILE A 148 -12.42 -3.16 2.25
C ILE A 148 -11.04 -2.57 2.59
N PRO A 149 -9.98 -3.39 2.71
CA PRO A 149 -8.64 -2.88 2.99
C PRO A 149 -8.15 -1.86 1.95
N LEU A 150 -7.39 -0.88 2.42
CA LEU A 150 -6.77 0.18 1.63
C LEU A 150 -5.75 -0.40 0.65
N VAL A 151 -4.96 -1.37 1.12
CA VAL A 151 -4.04 -2.17 0.31
C VAL A 151 -4.71 -3.53 0.07
N GLY A 152 -5.19 -3.77 -1.14
CA GLY A 152 -5.89 -5.01 -1.48
C GLY A 152 -4.95 -6.22 -1.57
N ASN A 153 -3.67 -5.97 -1.85
CA ASN A 153 -2.67 -7.02 -2.02
C ASN A 153 -2.28 -7.69 -0.69
N MET A 154 -2.72 -8.94 -0.50
CA MET A 154 -2.41 -9.74 0.70
C MET A 154 -0.90 -9.92 0.93
N ARG A 155 -0.11 -10.14 -0.12
CA ARG A 155 1.35 -10.29 0.01
C ARG A 155 1.97 -9.03 0.59
N THR A 156 1.55 -7.85 0.14
CA THR A 156 2.02 -6.56 0.66
C THR A 156 1.66 -6.38 2.14
N ARG A 157 0.44 -6.74 2.54
CA ARG A 157 0.00 -6.70 3.94
C ARG A 157 0.82 -7.63 4.84
N LEU A 158 1.04 -8.88 4.41
CA LEU A 158 1.88 -9.84 5.12
C LEU A 158 3.33 -9.39 5.23
N LEU A 159 3.88 -8.73 4.19
CA LEU A 159 5.21 -8.14 4.27
C LEU A 159 5.31 -7.03 5.32
N ALA A 160 4.27 -6.21 5.49
CA ALA A 160 4.24 -5.21 6.57
C ALA A 160 4.23 -5.88 7.95
N LEU A 161 3.47 -6.96 8.12
CA LEU A 161 3.48 -7.76 9.35
C LEU A 161 4.85 -8.40 9.63
N HIS A 162 5.55 -8.90 8.61
CA HIS A 162 6.91 -9.41 8.78
C HIS A 162 7.91 -8.33 9.20
N VAL A 163 7.74 -7.08 8.75
CA VAL A 163 8.58 -5.98 9.22
C VAL A 163 8.21 -5.62 10.66
N LEU A 164 6.92 -5.62 11.02
CA LEU A 164 6.46 -5.43 12.40
C LEU A 164 7.06 -6.47 13.34
N GLU A 165 7.00 -7.75 12.97
CA GLU A 165 7.60 -8.85 13.74
C GLU A 165 9.07 -8.59 14.10
N ALA A 166 9.84 -7.97 13.19
CA ALA A 166 11.24 -7.65 13.44
C ALA A 166 11.47 -6.42 14.34
N VAL A 167 10.52 -5.48 14.40
CA VAL A 167 10.68 -4.22 15.17
C VAL A 167 9.99 -4.26 16.53
N LEU A 168 8.88 -5.00 16.67
CA LEU A 168 8.09 -5.05 17.90
C LEU A 168 8.86 -5.57 19.12
N PRO A 169 9.77 -6.56 19.01
CA PRO A 169 10.59 -6.95 20.16
C PRO A 169 11.48 -5.82 20.70
N ALA A 170 11.80 -4.81 19.87
CA ALA A 170 12.54 -3.63 20.30
C ALA A 170 11.66 -2.53 20.90
N CYS A 171 10.32 -2.66 20.81
CA CYS A 171 9.35 -1.78 21.46
C CYS A 171 9.34 -1.97 22.97
N GLU A 172 9.41 -3.21 23.47
CA GLU A 172 9.35 -3.53 24.92
C GLU A 172 10.41 -2.79 25.75
N ALA A 173 11.57 -2.52 25.16
CA ALA A 173 12.66 -1.82 25.84
C ALA A 173 12.48 -0.29 25.88
N ASN A 174 11.59 0.29 25.07
CA ASN A 174 11.58 1.74 24.78
C ASN A 174 10.19 2.40 24.81
N MET A 175 9.10 1.64 24.92
CA MET A 175 7.73 2.15 24.83
C MET A 175 7.00 2.11 26.17
N GLU A 176 6.11 3.08 26.38
CA GLU A 176 5.16 3.10 27.49
C GLU A 176 4.09 2.01 27.30
N ASP A 177 3.60 1.47 28.41
CA ASP A 177 2.66 0.34 28.46
C ASP A 177 1.36 0.61 27.69
N ASP A 178 0.87 1.86 27.72
CA ASP A 178 -0.31 2.30 26.97
C ASP A 178 -0.12 2.19 25.45
N GLN A 179 1.09 2.51 24.95
CA GLN A 179 1.38 2.42 23.51
C GLN A 179 1.52 0.96 23.06
N LEU A 180 2.10 0.11 23.91
CA LEU A 180 2.17 -1.33 23.66
C LEU A 180 0.76 -1.93 23.59
N THR A 181 -0.10 -1.57 24.55
CA THR A 181 -1.51 -1.98 24.59
C THR A 181 -2.23 -1.57 23.31
N GLN A 182 -2.06 -0.32 22.86
CA GLN A 182 -2.67 0.16 21.61
C GLN A 182 -2.21 -0.63 20.38
N VAL A 183 -0.93 -0.99 20.30
CA VAL A 183 -0.39 -1.82 19.21
C VAL A 183 -1.03 -3.22 19.23
N VAL A 184 -1.11 -3.83 20.42
CA VAL A 184 -1.72 -5.15 20.63
C VAL A 184 -3.19 -5.14 20.24
N ASP A 185 -3.96 -4.17 20.73
CA ASP A 185 -5.37 -3.99 20.38
C ASP A 185 -5.57 -3.82 18.87
N ARG A 186 -4.67 -3.09 18.21
CA ARG A 186 -4.72 -2.91 16.76
C ARG A 186 -4.42 -4.19 16.00
N LEU A 187 -3.51 -5.02 16.49
CA LEU A 187 -3.19 -6.32 15.91
C LEU A 187 -4.34 -7.31 16.08
N PHE A 188 -4.99 -7.36 17.25
CA PHE A 188 -6.17 -8.19 17.47
C PHE A 188 -7.37 -7.73 16.64
N SER A 189 -7.57 -6.41 16.55
CA SER A 189 -8.58 -5.82 15.64
C SER A 189 -8.30 -6.25 14.20
N LEU A 190 -7.04 -6.16 13.75
CA LEU A 190 -6.64 -6.61 12.42
C LEU A 190 -6.90 -8.11 12.19
N LEU A 191 -6.61 -8.95 13.18
CA LEU A 191 -6.88 -10.38 13.09
C LEU A 191 -8.38 -10.64 12.94
N SER A 192 -9.19 -10.00 13.79
CA SER A 192 -10.65 -10.03 13.74
C SER A 192 -11.14 -9.62 12.34
N ASP A 193 -10.59 -8.52 11.83
CA ASP A 193 -10.91 -7.99 10.51
C ASP A 193 -10.60 -8.97 9.38
N CYS A 194 -9.46 -9.64 9.43
CA CYS A 194 -9.03 -10.56 8.39
C CYS A 194 -9.84 -11.85 8.37
N MET A 195 -10.21 -12.34 9.54
CA MET A 195 -10.84 -13.65 9.69
C MET A 195 -12.38 -13.57 9.64
N TRP A 196 -13.00 -12.49 10.14
CA TRP A 196 -14.46 -12.37 10.24
C TRP A 196 -15.06 -11.28 9.35
N GLU A 197 -14.45 -10.09 9.23
CA GLU A 197 -15.08 -8.99 8.51
C GLU A 197 -14.78 -8.98 6.99
N ALA A 198 -13.51 -9.08 6.63
CA ALA A 198 -13.06 -8.97 5.24
C ALA A 198 -13.64 -10.07 4.33
N PRO A 199 -13.69 -11.36 4.74
CA PRO A 199 -14.30 -12.42 3.92
C PRO A 199 -15.78 -12.16 3.65
N VAL A 200 -16.51 -11.68 4.67
CA VAL A 200 -17.94 -11.34 4.55
C VAL A 200 -18.15 -10.14 3.63
N ALA A 201 -17.36 -9.06 3.81
CA ALA A 201 -17.42 -7.89 2.95
C ALA A 201 -17.07 -8.22 1.49
N GLN A 202 -16.04 -9.05 1.27
CA GLN A 202 -15.64 -9.51 -0.05
C GLN A 202 -16.72 -10.38 -0.72
N ALA A 203 -17.36 -11.27 0.04
CA ALA A 203 -18.47 -12.08 -0.46
C ALA A 203 -19.65 -11.19 -0.89
N LYS A 204 -20.08 -10.25 -0.03
CA LYS A 204 -21.15 -9.28 -0.36
C LYS A 204 -20.84 -8.47 -1.61
N HIS A 205 -19.63 -7.92 -1.70
CA HIS A 205 -19.19 -7.15 -2.86
C HIS A 205 -19.15 -8.01 -4.14
N SER A 206 -18.72 -9.28 -4.05
CA SER A 206 -18.71 -10.18 -5.20
C SER A 206 -20.12 -10.52 -5.71
N ILE A 207 -21.10 -10.63 -4.81
CA ILE A 207 -22.51 -10.87 -5.16
C ILE A 207 -23.08 -9.63 -5.85
N GLN A 208 -22.91 -8.45 -5.27
CA GLN A 208 -23.37 -7.18 -5.85
C GLN A 208 -22.81 -6.93 -7.25
N ILE A 209 -21.53 -7.25 -7.49
CA ILE A 209 -20.95 -7.15 -8.84
C ILE A 209 -21.63 -8.13 -9.80
N LYS A 210 -21.84 -9.39 -9.38
CA LYS A 210 -22.49 -10.38 -10.24
C LYS A 210 -23.92 -9.99 -10.59
N GLU A 211 -24.68 -9.45 -9.63
CA GLU A 211 -26.03 -8.94 -9.84
C GLU A 211 -26.03 -7.77 -10.84
N LYS A 212 -25.19 -6.75 -10.64
CA LYS A 212 -25.07 -5.62 -11.59
C LYS A 212 -24.66 -6.08 -12.99
N VAL A 213 -23.73 -7.04 -13.10
CA VAL A 213 -23.32 -7.59 -14.41
C VAL A 213 -24.47 -8.34 -15.07
N GLN A 214 -25.29 -9.07 -14.30
CA GLN A 214 -26.44 -9.79 -14.81
C GLN A 214 -27.56 -8.83 -15.26
N GLU A 215 -27.83 -7.78 -14.49
CA GLU A 215 -28.75 -6.70 -14.88
C GLU A 215 -28.30 -6.00 -16.16
N LEU A 216 -27.03 -5.64 -16.28
CA LEU A 216 -26.48 -5.04 -17.51
C LEU A 216 -26.62 -5.97 -18.71
N LYS A 217 -26.34 -7.28 -18.54
CA LYS A 217 -26.56 -8.27 -19.59
C LYS A 217 -28.03 -8.36 -20.01
N LEU A 218 -28.96 -8.30 -19.07
CA LEU A 218 -30.40 -8.29 -19.34
C LEU A 218 -30.83 -7.01 -20.07
N GLN A 219 -30.32 -5.84 -19.67
CA GLN A 219 -30.59 -4.56 -20.32
C GLN A 219 -30.07 -4.51 -21.75
N VAL A 220 -28.83 -4.99 -22.01
CA VAL A 220 -28.27 -5.09 -23.37
C VAL A 220 -29.12 -6.04 -24.24
N ARG A 221 -29.57 -7.17 -23.68
CA ARG A 221 -30.43 -8.11 -24.41
C ARG A 221 -31.82 -7.55 -24.69
N ALA A 222 -32.35 -6.71 -23.80
CA ALA A 222 -33.64 -6.06 -23.95
C ALA A 222 -33.60 -4.90 -24.96
N SER A 223 -32.51 -4.13 -24.99
CA SER A 223 -32.31 -3.04 -25.96
C SER A 223 -31.97 -3.56 -27.36
N SER A 224 -31.27 -4.69 -27.48
CA SER A 224 -31.03 -5.36 -28.77
C SER A 224 -32.29 -6.05 -29.37
N ARG A 225 -33.40 -6.11 -28.64
CA ARG A 225 -34.67 -6.74 -29.05
C ARG A 225 -35.79 -5.74 -29.40
N ARG A 226 -35.54 -4.43 -29.33
CA ARG A 226 -36.52 -3.44 -29.81
C ARG A 226 -36.29 -3.20 -31.32
N PRO A 227 -37.29 -3.45 -32.17
CA PRO A 227 -37.23 -3.19 -33.61
C PRO A 227 -37.26 -1.68 -33.92
#